data_AF-A0A7S4RAJ3-F1
#
_entry.id   AF-A0A7S4RAJ3-F1
#
_cell.length_a   1.000
_cell.length_b   1.000
_cell.length_c   1.000
_cell.angle_alpha   90.00
_cell.angle_beta   90.00
_cell.angle_gamma   90.00
#
_symmetry.space_group_name_H-M   'P 1'
#
loop_
_entity.id
_entity.type
_entity.pdbx_description
1 polymer ?
#
loop_
_entity_poly.entity_id
_entity_poly.type
_entity_poly.pdbx_seq_one_letter_code
_entity_poly.pdbx_strand_id
1 'polypeptide(L)'
;EAISSAALPNLTAFEARDLSNTAWSISLLGVRDWPLLDAIAAAAISRILDFDMQALSITAWSFAALGLQHIPLLDSISSAALRKSPQFSPQHLAITAWSFASLKVWDEPLLAA
;
A
#
# COMPACT_ATOMS: atom_id res chain seq x y z
N GLU A 1 18.53 -5.54 3.07
CA GLU A 1 18.96 -6.92 2.71
C GLU A 1 18.65 -7.99 3.79
N ALA A 2 19.28 -8.02 4.97
CA ALA A 2 19.03 -9.11 5.96
C ALA A 2 17.59 -9.19 6.51
N ILE A 3 16.90 -8.06 6.62
CA ILE A 3 15.47 -8.01 7.02
C ILE A 3 14.57 -8.52 5.88
N SER A 4 14.93 -8.21 4.63
CA SER A 4 14.18 -8.62 3.43
C SER A 4 14.21 -10.13 3.25
N SER A 5 15.38 -10.76 3.37
CA SER A 5 15.52 -12.22 3.27
C SER A 5 14.82 -13.00 4.39
N ALA A 6 14.74 -12.44 5.60
CA ALA A 6 14.05 -13.05 6.74
C ALA A 6 12.53 -12.81 6.74
N ALA A 7 12.06 -11.71 6.13
CA ALA A 7 10.64 -11.37 6.05
C ALA A 7 9.92 -12.12 4.92
N LEU A 8 10.60 -12.33 3.77
CA LEU A 8 10.05 -12.98 2.58
C LEU A 8 9.33 -14.31 2.85
N PRO A 9 9.86 -15.25 3.66
CA PRO A 9 9.19 -16.52 3.94
C PRO A 9 7.95 -16.41 4.84
N ASN A 10 7.82 -15.31 5.59
CA ASN A 10 6.78 -15.14 6.61
C ASN A 10 5.63 -14.23 6.16
N LEU A 11 5.78 -13.45 5.08
CA LEU A 11 4.73 -12.58 4.58
C LEU A 11 3.46 -13.35 4.14
N THR A 12 3.57 -14.62 3.79
CA THR A 12 2.41 -15.48 3.48
C THR A 12 1.57 -15.82 4.70
N ALA A 13 2.16 -15.76 5.91
CA ALA A 13 1.47 -16.01 7.17
C ALA A 13 0.81 -14.74 7.74
N PHE A 14 1.11 -13.56 7.18
CA PHE A 14 0.61 -12.29 7.69
C PHE A 14 -0.87 -12.11 7.32
N GLU A 15 -1.65 -11.61 8.26
CA GLU A 15 -3.03 -11.20 8.00
C GLU A 15 -3.06 -9.83 7.29
N ALA A 16 -4.23 -9.43 6.81
CA ALA A 16 -4.42 -8.15 6.13
C ALA A 16 -3.91 -6.95 6.94
N ARG A 17 -4.17 -6.95 8.26
CA ARG A 17 -3.73 -5.90 9.17
C ARG A 17 -2.21 -5.90 9.37
N ASP A 18 -1.58 -7.06 9.43
CA ASP A 18 -0.13 -7.18 9.56
C ASP A 18 0.57 -6.63 8.31
N LEU A 19 0.04 -6.92 7.13
CA LEU A 19 0.53 -6.40 5.86
C LEU A 19 0.39 -4.87 5.77
N SER A 20 -0.77 -4.31 6.16
CA SER A 20 -0.94 -2.85 6.16
C SER A 20 -0.03 -2.16 7.18
N ASN A 21 0.13 -2.73 8.38
CA ASN A 21 1.01 -2.19 9.41
C ASN A 21 2.49 -2.26 9.00
N THR A 22 2.90 -3.35 8.35
CA THR A 22 4.25 -3.51 7.82
C THR A 22 4.51 -2.50 6.69
N ALA A 23 3.55 -2.38 5.76
CA ALA A 23 3.31 -1.24 4.87
C ALA A 23 3.75 0.10 5.47
N TRP A 24 3.02 0.45 6.51
CA TRP A 24 3.10 1.73 7.17
C TRP A 24 4.42 1.94 7.89
N SER A 25 4.88 0.96 8.68
CA SER A 25 6.15 1.06 9.40
C SER A 25 7.33 1.25 8.45
N ILE A 26 7.39 0.49 7.35
CA ILE A 26 8.44 0.64 6.33
C ILE A 26 8.38 2.02 5.68
N SER A 27 7.17 2.51 5.38
CA SER A 27 6.99 3.85 4.80
C SER A 27 7.49 4.97 5.71
N LEU A 28 7.25 4.87 7.03
CA LEU A 28 7.73 5.84 8.00
C LEU A 28 9.24 5.80 8.18
N LEU A 29 9.85 4.62 8.05
CA LEU A 29 11.31 4.46 8.09
C LEU A 29 11.99 4.92 6.78
N GLY A 30 11.22 5.26 5.74
CA GLY A 30 11.76 5.66 4.43
C GLY A 30 12.55 4.55 3.73
N VAL A 31 12.32 3.29 4.11
CA VAL A 31 13.08 2.14 3.58
C VAL A 31 12.57 1.81 2.18
N ARG A 32 13.45 1.97 1.19
CA ARG A 32 13.22 1.63 -0.22
C ARG A 32 13.89 0.31 -0.60
N ASP A 33 13.56 -0.76 0.13
CA ASP A 33 13.96 -2.13 -0.21
C ASP A 33 12.95 -2.70 -1.22
N TRP A 34 13.24 -2.54 -2.51
CA TRP A 34 12.32 -2.92 -3.60
C TRP A 34 11.84 -4.38 -3.51
N PRO A 35 12.72 -5.39 -3.28
CA PRO A 35 12.26 -6.77 -3.10
C PRO A 35 11.26 -6.94 -1.96
N LEU A 36 11.47 -6.26 -0.83
CA LEU A 36 10.55 -6.31 0.31
C LEU A 36 9.20 -5.66 -0.03
N LEU A 37 9.22 -4.51 -0.69
CA LEU A 37 8.02 -3.77 -1.08
C LEU A 37 7.19 -4.54 -2.12
N ASP A 38 7.84 -5.17 -3.10
CA ASP A 38 7.18 -6.04 -4.08
C ASP A 38 6.57 -7.28 -3.41
N ALA A 39 7.27 -7.88 -2.44
CA ALA A 39 6.74 -9.00 -1.69
C ALA A 39 5.52 -8.63 -0.85
N ILE A 40 5.55 -7.47 -0.19
CA ILE A 40 4.39 -6.94 0.54
C ILE A 40 3.23 -6.65 -0.41
N ALA A 41 3.51 -6.05 -1.58
CA ALA A 41 2.49 -5.80 -2.59
C ALA A 41 1.85 -7.09 -3.10
N ALA A 42 2.66 -8.11 -3.43
CA ALA A 42 2.18 -9.41 -3.86
C ALA A 42 1.32 -10.10 -2.79
N ALA A 43 1.78 -10.10 -1.53
CA ALA A 43 1.02 -10.64 -0.41
C ALA A 43 -0.32 -9.90 -0.21
N ALA A 44 -0.30 -8.55 -0.25
CA ALA A 44 -1.50 -7.73 -0.13
C ALA A 44 -2.49 -7.98 -1.28
N ILE A 45 -2.02 -8.08 -2.53
CA ILE A 45 -2.86 -8.41 -3.68
C ILE A 45 -3.54 -9.77 -3.49
N SER A 46 -2.79 -10.80 -3.08
CA SER A 46 -3.32 -12.16 -2.89
C SER A 46 -4.41 -12.24 -1.82
N ARG A 47 -4.39 -11.32 -0.85
CA ARG A 47 -5.30 -11.27 0.30
C ARG A 47 -6.25 -10.07 0.27
N ILE A 48 -6.35 -9.34 -0.83
CA ILE A 48 -6.98 -8.02 -0.88
C ILE A 48 -8.47 -8.03 -0.47
N LEU A 49 -9.13 -9.18 -0.58
CA LEU A 49 -10.53 -9.34 -0.15
C LEU A 49 -10.70 -9.37 1.37
N ASP A 50 -9.66 -9.80 2.10
CA ASP A 50 -9.62 -9.82 3.57
C ASP A 50 -9.41 -8.42 4.17
N PHE A 51 -8.92 -7.48 3.37
CA PHE A 51 -8.65 -6.13 3.83
C PHE A 51 -9.97 -5.41 4.14
N ASP A 52 -10.02 -4.78 5.31
CA ASP A 52 -11.02 -3.78 5.63
C ASP A 52 -10.64 -2.43 5.00
N MET A 53 -11.52 -1.44 5.13
CA MET A 53 -11.33 -0.12 4.54
C MET A 53 -10.09 0.58 5.09
N GLN A 54 -9.77 0.36 6.36
CA GLN A 54 -8.61 0.93 7.01
C GLN A 54 -7.32 0.35 6.42
N ALA A 55 -7.23 -0.98 6.34
CA ALA A 55 -6.09 -1.67 5.78
C ALA A 55 -5.84 -1.26 4.31
N LEU A 56 -6.90 -1.18 3.49
CA LEU A 56 -6.80 -0.69 2.10
C LEU A 56 -6.23 0.73 2.03
N SER A 57 -6.75 1.63 2.87
CA SER A 57 -6.33 3.04 2.90
C SER A 57 -4.89 3.20 3.36
N ILE A 58 -4.50 2.49 4.42
CA ILE A 58 -3.16 2.53 4.98
C ILE A 58 -2.16 2.00 3.96
N THR A 59 -2.43 0.86 3.33
CA THR A 59 -1.53 0.30 2.31
C THR A 59 -1.37 1.25 1.13
N ALA A 60 -2.45 1.86 0.61
CA ALA A 60 -2.35 2.86 -0.44
C ALA A 60 -1.49 4.06 -0.03
N TRP A 61 -1.70 4.57 1.20
CA TRP A 61 -0.94 5.68 1.74
C TRP A 61 0.54 5.35 1.90
N SER A 62 0.88 4.15 2.38
CA SER A 62 2.27 3.73 2.58
C SER A 62 3.07 3.71 1.27
N PHE A 63 2.46 3.18 0.20
CA PHE A 63 3.09 3.20 -1.12
C PHE A 63 3.18 4.63 -1.68
N ALA A 64 2.15 5.45 -1.48
CA ALA A 64 2.18 6.86 -1.86
C ALA A 64 3.26 7.67 -1.11
N ALA A 65 3.42 7.45 0.20
CA ALA A 65 4.41 8.12 1.04
C ALA A 65 5.85 7.80 0.63
N LEU A 66 6.08 6.60 0.09
CA LEU A 66 7.38 6.21 -0.46
C LEU A 66 7.61 6.71 -1.91
N GLY A 67 6.58 7.26 -2.55
CA GLY A 67 6.59 7.66 -3.97
C GLY A 67 6.47 6.49 -4.94
N LEU A 68 5.85 5.38 -4.52
CA LEU A 68 5.85 4.12 -5.25
C LEU A 68 4.55 3.89 -6.02
N GLN A 69 4.64 3.97 -7.35
CA GLN A 69 3.54 3.63 -8.26
C GLN A 69 3.50 2.12 -8.54
N HIS A 70 3.18 1.29 -7.53
CA HIS A 70 2.97 -0.14 -7.74
C HIS A 70 1.58 -0.41 -8.35
N ILE A 71 1.46 -0.22 -9.68
CA ILE A 71 0.18 -0.22 -10.42
C ILE A 71 -0.71 -1.44 -10.10
N PRO A 72 -0.23 -2.70 -10.10
CA PRO A 72 -1.08 -3.86 -9.80
C PRO A 72 -1.71 -3.82 -8.40
N LEU A 73 -1.02 -3.23 -7.43
CA LEU A 73 -1.50 -3.10 -6.06
C LEU A 73 -2.56 -2.00 -5.98
N LEU A 74 -2.30 -0.85 -6.60
CA LEU A 74 -3.23 0.28 -6.63
C LEU A 74 -4.54 -0.10 -7.32
N ASP A 75 -4.49 -0.82 -8.44
CA ASP A 75 -5.68 -1.32 -9.14
C ASP A 75 -6.48 -2.32 -8.29
N SER A 76 -5.77 -3.20 -7.57
CA SER A 76 -6.38 -4.15 -6.64
C SER A 76 -7.07 -3.46 -5.47
N ILE A 77 -6.43 -2.44 -4.88
CA ILE A 77 -6.99 -1.61 -3.81
C ILE A 77 -8.22 -0.87 -4.31
N SER A 78 -8.14 -0.21 -5.47
CA SER A 78 -9.26 0.52 -6.08
C SER A 78 -10.46 -0.39 -6.30
N SER A 79 -10.22 -1.56 -6.90
CA SER A 79 -11.26 -2.56 -7.15
C SER A 79 -11.89 -3.09 -5.86
N ALA A 80 -11.09 -3.36 -4.83
CA ALA A 80 -11.58 -3.83 -3.54
C ALA A 80 -12.36 -2.74 -2.79
N ALA A 81 -11.88 -1.50 -2.82
CA ALA A 81 -12.53 -0.33 -2.24
C ALA A 81 -13.92 -0.08 -2.87
N LEU A 82 -14.03 -0.15 -4.20
CA LEU A 82 -15.30 0.00 -4.91
C LEU A 82 -16.33 -1.07 -4.51
N ARG A 83 -15.90 -2.32 -4.36
CA ARG A 83 -16.77 -3.41 -3.89
C ARG A 83 -17.27 -3.17 -2.46
N LYS A 84 -16.46 -2.53 -1.62
CA LYS A 84 -16.79 -2.22 -0.22
C LYS A 84 -17.32 -0.79 -0.03
N SER A 85 -17.67 -0.11 -1.13
CA SER A 85 -18.04 1.32 -1.13
C SER A 85 -19.11 1.75 -0.13
N PRO A 86 -20.17 0.96 0.17
CA PRO A 86 -21.18 1.35 1.16
C PRO A 86 -20.65 1.45 2.60
N GLN A 87 -19.46 0.91 2.87
CA GLN A 87 -18.83 0.84 4.19
C GLN A 87 -17.69 1.86 4.37
N PHE A 88 -17.49 2.78 3.42
CA PHE A 88 -16.44 3.79 3.55
C PHE A 88 -16.78 4.77 4.66
N SER A 89 -15.93 4.84 5.68
CA SER A 89 -15.88 6.06 6.47
C SER A 89 -15.31 7.19 5.60
N PRO A 90 -15.79 8.44 5.75
CA PRO A 90 -15.28 9.58 4.99
C PRO A 90 -13.76 9.76 5.09
N GLN A 91 -13.19 9.43 6.25
CA GLN A 91 -11.75 9.53 6.50
C GLN A 91 -10.94 8.56 5.63
N HIS A 92 -11.33 7.29 5.55
CA HIS A 92 -10.63 6.28 4.75
C HIS A 92 -10.74 6.56 3.25
N LEU A 93 -11.88 7.11 2.81
CA LEU A 93 -12.05 7.55 1.43
C LEU A 93 -11.10 8.71 1.09
N ALA A 94 -11.00 9.70 1.99
CA ALA A 94 -10.10 10.84 1.80
C ALA A 94 -8.63 10.41 1.73
N ILE A 95 -8.19 9.50 2.61
CA ILE A 95 -6.81 8.97 2.59
C ILE A 95 -6.54 8.21 1.29
N THR A 96 -7.49 7.36 0.86
CA THR A 96 -7.34 6.61 -0.40
C THR A 96 -7.26 7.58 -1.57
N ALA A 97 -8.18 8.54 -1.69
CA ALA A 97 -8.17 9.52 -2.77
C ALA A 97 -6.89 10.37 -2.79
N TRP A 98 -6.42 10.83 -1.63
CA TRP A 98 -5.16 11.57 -1.51
C TRP A 98 -3.97 10.72 -1.96
N SER A 99 -3.92 9.44 -1.59
CA SER A 99 -2.80 8.54 -1.95
C SER A 99 -2.67 8.38 -3.46
N PHE A 100 -3.80 8.17 -4.15
CA PHE A 100 -3.83 8.07 -5.61
C PHE A 100 -3.52 9.40 -6.28
N ALA A 101 -4.01 10.52 -5.75
CA ALA A 101 -3.73 11.86 -6.28
C ALA A 101 -2.24 12.21 -6.13
N SER A 102 -1.66 11.99 -4.95
CA SER A 102 -0.23 12.20 -4.69
C SER A 102 0.61 11.40 -5.67
N LEU A 103 0.37 10.10 -5.84
CA LEU A 103 1.13 9.29 -6.80
C LEU A 103 1.04 9.80 -8.23
N LYS A 104 -0.09 10.37 -8.67
CA LYS A 104 -0.22 11.00 -10.00
C LYS A 104 0.50 12.35 -10.12
N VAL A 105 0.60 13.10 -9.03
CA VAL A 105 1.22 14.44 -9.00
C VAL A 105 2.75 14.35 -8.82
N TRP A 106 3.29 13.21 -8.40
CA TRP A 106 4.74 12.93 -8.34
C TRP A 106 5.37 12.74 -9.74
N ASP A 107 4.93 13.51 -10.73
CA ASP A 107 5.61 13.64 -12.03
C ASP A 107 6.90 14.46 -11.79
N GLU A 108 8.04 13.76 -11.71
CA GLU A 108 9.37 14.30 -11.37
C GLU A 108 9.75 15.62 -12.06
N PRO A 109 9.43 15.89 -13.35
CA PRO A 109 9.75 17.15 -14.00
C PRO A 109 9.11 18.39 -13.36
N LEU A 110 7.97 18.24 -12.67
CA LEU A 110 7.26 19.35 -12.02
C LEU A 110 7.84 19.69 -10.65
N LEU A 111 8.47 18.72 -9.98
CA LEU A 111 9.10 18.91 -8.66
C LEU A 111 10.58 19.29 -8.76
N ALA A 112 11.20 19.09 -9.92
CA ALA A 112 12.59 19.45 -10.20
C ALA A 112 12.77 20.83 -10.89
N ALA A 113 11.68 21.57 -11.13
CA ALA A 113 11.66 22.94 -11.67
C ALA A 113 11.56 23.97 -10.54
#